data_AF-A0A7V3T129-F1
#
_entry.id   AF-A0A7V3T129-F1
#
_cell.length_a   1.000
_cell.length_b   1.000
_cell.length_c   1.000
_cell.angle_alpha   90.00
_cell.angle_beta   90.00
_cell.angle_gamma   90.00
#
_symmetry.space_group_name_H-M   'P 1'
#
loop_
_entity.id
_entity.type
_entity.pdbx_description
1 polymer ?
#
loop_
_entity_poly.entity_id
_entity_poly.type
_entity_poly.pdbx_seq_one_letter_code
_entity_poly.pdbx_strand_id
1 'polypeptide(L)'
;MEKPAKEGALSKEPLSPADNEKLVEVDDLDTKITYAGTWNAHDNGWHESETADSSASLTFKGTGISLIAGTRGWGGSCNVYIDGVLQGTASFKGEDGEEQAIFTKTGLANKEHTVKITVIEGWNYLDRFEYTAVN
;
A
#
# COMPACT_ATOMS: atom_id res chain seq x y z
N MET A 1 31.37 -55.31 22.59
CA MET A 1 31.33 -54.19 23.56
C MET A 1 30.34 -53.17 23.04
N GLU A 2 29.47 -52.69 23.93
CA GLU A 2 28.32 -51.83 23.67
C GLU A 2 28.69 -50.33 23.47
N LYS A 3 27.96 -49.67 22.53
CA LYS A 3 27.26 -48.34 22.53
C LYS A 3 27.95 -47.07 23.12
N PRO A 4 27.69 -45.83 22.62
CA PRO A 4 26.35 -45.30 22.31
C PRO A 4 26.19 -44.36 21.08
N ALA A 5 24.91 -44.00 20.82
CA ALA A 5 24.49 -42.92 19.93
C ALA A 5 24.83 -41.53 20.51
N LYS A 6 25.06 -40.56 19.64
CA LYS A 6 24.79 -39.15 19.94
C LYS A 6 24.27 -38.46 18.68
N GLU A 7 22.96 -38.27 18.64
CA GLU A 7 22.33 -37.26 17.80
C GLU A 7 22.91 -35.89 18.21
N GLY A 8 23.65 -35.28 17.30
CA GLY A 8 24.11 -33.90 17.40
C GLY A 8 23.16 -33.04 16.57
N ALA A 9 22.50 -32.09 17.24
CA ALA A 9 21.52 -31.18 16.68
C ALA A 9 22.01 -30.48 15.40
N LEU A 10 21.25 -30.63 14.31
CA LEU A 10 21.27 -29.68 13.22
C LEU A 10 20.50 -28.43 13.68
N SER A 11 21.21 -27.31 13.62
CA SER A 11 20.73 -25.95 13.83
C SER A 11 19.36 -25.71 13.20
N LYS A 12 18.43 -25.14 13.97
CA LYS A 12 17.25 -24.49 13.43
C LYS A 12 17.73 -23.29 12.60
N GLU A 13 17.88 -23.48 11.30
CA GLU A 13 17.79 -22.36 10.37
C GLU A 13 16.37 -21.77 10.51
N PRO A 14 16.21 -20.45 10.66
CA PRO A 14 14.89 -19.85 10.59
C PRO A 14 14.31 -20.11 9.20
N LEU A 15 13.10 -20.66 9.18
CA LEU A 15 12.30 -20.88 7.98
C LEU A 15 12.23 -19.60 7.13
N SER A 16 12.37 -19.74 5.82
CA SER A 16 12.17 -18.69 4.81
C SER A 16 10.81 -17.99 4.99
N PRO A 17 10.67 -16.68 4.66
CA PRO A 17 9.36 -16.05 4.64
C PRO A 17 8.45 -16.68 3.57
N ALA A 18 7.42 -17.40 4.04
CA ALA A 18 6.04 -17.43 3.55
C ALA A 18 5.73 -17.78 2.07
N ASP A 19 5.58 -19.08 1.76
CA ASP A 19 4.90 -19.58 0.54
C ASP A 19 3.40 -19.21 0.45
N ASN A 20 2.88 -18.38 1.37
CA ASN A 20 1.47 -18.01 1.45
C ASN A 20 1.19 -16.51 1.31
N GLU A 21 2.19 -15.68 0.99
CA GLU A 21 1.98 -14.26 0.70
C GLU A 21 1.76 -14.04 -0.81
N LYS A 22 0.73 -13.26 -1.15
CA LYS A 22 0.38 -12.86 -2.52
C LYS A 22 0.23 -11.35 -2.59
N LEU A 23 0.91 -10.71 -3.55
CA LEU A 23 0.64 -9.31 -3.89
C LEU A 23 -0.70 -9.20 -4.64
N VAL A 24 -1.52 -8.23 -4.25
CA VAL A 24 -2.78 -7.90 -4.91
C VAL A 24 -2.74 -6.42 -5.27
N GLU A 25 -2.95 -6.14 -6.55
CA GLU A 25 -3.06 -4.79 -7.10
C GLU A 25 -4.55 -4.42 -7.20
N VAL A 26 -4.85 -3.18 -6.84
CA VAL A 26 -6.18 -2.56 -6.95
C VAL A 26 -5.99 -1.21 -7.64
N ASP A 27 -6.26 -1.21 -8.93
CA ASP A 27 -6.19 -0.08 -9.86
C ASP A 27 -7.20 1.03 -9.50
N ASP A 28 -6.92 2.28 -9.84
CA ASP A 28 -7.77 3.45 -9.54
C ASP A 28 -9.18 3.34 -10.14
N LEU A 29 -9.34 2.59 -11.24
CA LEU A 29 -10.65 2.29 -11.82
C LEU A 29 -11.38 1.13 -11.14
N ASP A 30 -10.74 0.37 -10.25
CA ASP A 30 -11.40 -0.73 -9.54
C ASP A 30 -12.42 -0.19 -8.54
N THR A 31 -13.66 -0.66 -8.68
CA THR A 31 -14.80 -0.38 -7.80
C THR A 31 -14.57 -0.67 -6.30
N LYS A 32 -13.49 -1.39 -5.95
CA LYS A 32 -13.06 -1.58 -4.55
C LYS A 32 -12.55 -0.29 -3.92
N ILE A 33 -12.09 0.67 -4.71
CA ILE A 33 -11.67 1.98 -4.22
C ILE A 33 -12.90 2.87 -4.13
N THR A 34 -13.17 3.35 -2.93
CA THR A 34 -14.25 4.32 -2.69
C THR A 34 -13.65 5.71 -2.61
N TYR A 35 -14.07 6.58 -3.54
CA TYR A 35 -13.73 7.99 -3.60
C TYR A 35 -14.80 8.85 -2.91
N ALA A 36 -14.37 9.91 -2.24
CA ALA A 36 -15.24 10.93 -1.65
C ALA A 36 -14.65 12.32 -1.86
N GLY A 37 -15.52 13.33 -1.98
CA GLY A 37 -15.14 14.69 -2.38
C GLY A 37 -15.03 14.82 -3.89
N THR A 38 -14.20 15.75 -4.35
CA THR A 38 -13.94 15.99 -5.77
C THR A 38 -12.75 15.16 -6.24
N TRP A 39 -12.99 14.28 -7.21
CA TRP A 39 -12.00 13.52 -7.95
C TRP A 39 -12.37 13.56 -9.43
N ASN A 40 -11.40 13.87 -10.28
CA ASN A 40 -11.57 13.83 -11.72
C ASN A 40 -11.00 12.52 -12.24
N ALA A 41 -11.86 11.69 -12.81
CA ALA A 41 -11.46 10.49 -13.53
C ALA A 41 -11.13 10.87 -14.97
N HIS A 42 -9.98 10.46 -15.47
CA HIS A 42 -9.61 10.60 -16.87
C HIS A 42 -9.76 9.27 -17.59
N ASP A 43 -10.25 9.30 -18.83
CA ASP A 43 -10.54 8.11 -19.65
C ASP A 43 -9.29 7.24 -19.95
N ASN A 44 -8.10 7.72 -19.61
CA ASN A 44 -6.82 7.02 -19.73
C ASN A 44 -6.33 6.34 -18.43
N GLY A 45 -7.16 6.27 -17.38
CA GLY A 45 -6.90 5.48 -16.16
C GLY A 45 -6.12 6.21 -15.07
N TRP A 46 -6.49 7.47 -14.79
CA TRP A 46 -5.87 8.24 -13.70
C TRP A 46 -6.98 9.02 -12.98
N HIS A 47 -7.07 8.86 -11.66
CA HIS A 47 -7.91 9.69 -10.79
C HIS A 47 -7.07 10.74 -10.10
N GLU A 48 -7.43 12.00 -10.33
CA GLU A 48 -6.73 13.13 -9.73
C GLU A 48 -7.62 13.97 -8.83
N SER A 49 -7.00 14.56 -7.81
CA SER A 49 -7.62 15.59 -6.99
C SER A 49 -6.59 16.59 -6.47
N GLU A 50 -6.97 17.86 -6.50
CA GLU A 50 -6.28 18.96 -5.81
C GLU A 50 -7.12 19.55 -4.67
N THR A 51 -8.30 18.98 -4.43
CA THR A 51 -9.25 19.50 -3.44
C THR A 51 -8.93 18.93 -2.07
N ALA A 52 -8.53 19.79 -1.14
CA ALA A 52 -8.33 19.41 0.25
C ALA A 52 -9.55 18.67 0.82
N ASP A 53 -9.29 17.69 1.69
CA ASP A 53 -10.29 16.80 2.29
C ASP A 53 -10.97 15.78 1.35
N SER A 54 -10.72 15.84 0.03
CA SER A 54 -11.04 14.72 -0.87
C SER A 54 -10.26 13.47 -0.44
N SER A 55 -10.88 12.30 -0.59
CA SER A 55 -10.28 11.05 -0.12
C SER A 55 -10.55 9.87 -1.04
N ALA A 56 -9.62 8.91 -1.04
CA ALA A 56 -9.79 7.59 -1.63
C ALA A 56 -9.51 6.53 -0.56
N SER A 57 -10.26 5.44 -0.56
CA SER A 57 -10.19 4.41 0.48
C SER A 57 -10.35 3.00 -0.06
N LEU A 58 -9.64 2.05 0.54
CA LEU A 58 -9.66 0.64 0.20
C LEU A 58 -9.68 -0.20 1.49
N THR A 59 -10.59 -1.16 1.56
CA THR A 59 -10.56 -2.22 2.57
C THR A 59 -9.89 -3.45 2.01
N PHE A 60 -8.91 -3.99 2.73
CA PHE A 60 -8.13 -5.16 2.33
C PHE A 60 -7.88 -6.08 3.52
N LYS A 61 -7.56 -7.35 3.24
CA LYS A 61 -7.09 -8.30 4.26
C LYS A 61 -5.65 -8.67 3.94
N GLY A 62 -4.72 -8.33 4.84
CA GLY A 62 -3.30 -8.50 4.54
C GLY A 62 -2.35 -7.97 5.61
N THR A 63 -1.06 -8.07 5.33
CA THR A 63 0.05 -7.71 6.23
C THR A 63 0.83 -6.47 5.79
N GLY A 64 0.48 -5.90 4.63
CA GLY A 64 1.10 -4.70 4.11
C GLY A 64 0.26 -4.01 3.04
N ILE A 65 0.52 -2.73 2.83
CA ILE A 65 -0.13 -1.86 1.84
C ILE A 65 0.87 -0.83 1.32
N SER A 66 0.86 -0.60 0.01
CA SER A 66 1.58 0.47 -0.67
C SER A 66 0.61 1.34 -1.47
N LEU A 67 0.92 2.63 -1.53
CA LEU A 67 0.32 3.57 -2.47
C LEU A 67 1.29 3.78 -3.61
N ILE A 68 0.87 3.45 -4.82
CA ILE A 68 1.66 3.61 -6.03
C ILE A 68 1.13 4.81 -6.81
N ALA A 69 2.06 5.62 -7.32
CA ALA A 69 1.75 6.76 -8.17
C ALA A 69 2.98 7.20 -8.97
N GLY A 70 2.74 7.86 -10.11
CA GLY A 70 3.76 8.66 -10.77
C GLY A 70 3.99 9.98 -10.02
N THR A 71 5.24 10.42 -9.93
CA THR A 71 5.58 11.73 -9.34
C THR A 71 5.70 12.81 -10.40
N ARG A 72 5.41 14.07 -10.03
CA ARG A 72 5.57 15.25 -10.90
C ARG A 72 6.22 16.40 -10.15
N GLY A 73 6.92 17.29 -10.85
CA GLY A 73 7.57 18.45 -10.20
C GLY A 73 6.62 19.37 -9.42
N TRP A 74 5.35 19.36 -9.81
CA TRP A 74 4.26 20.13 -9.23
C TRP A 74 3.24 19.28 -8.44
N GLY A 75 3.56 18.00 -8.19
CA GLY A 75 2.72 17.09 -7.40
C GLY A 75 2.49 17.58 -5.97
N GLY A 76 1.35 17.19 -5.42
CA GLY A 76 0.85 17.54 -4.10
C GLY A 76 1.19 16.52 -3.02
N SER A 77 0.39 16.52 -1.96
CA SER A 77 0.53 15.57 -0.85
C SER A 77 -0.82 15.16 -0.25
N CYS A 78 -0.83 13.95 0.35
CA CYS A 78 -1.97 13.43 1.10
C CYS A 78 -1.53 12.80 2.43
N ASN A 79 -2.42 12.84 3.42
CA ASN A 79 -2.27 12.05 4.63
C ASN A 79 -2.75 10.62 4.37
N VAL A 80 -1.97 9.63 4.85
CA VAL A 80 -2.31 8.21 4.77
C VAL A 80 -2.71 7.70 6.14
N TYR A 81 -3.93 7.17 6.24
CA TYR A 81 -4.48 6.58 7.44
C TYR A 81 -4.67 5.08 7.24
N ILE A 82 -4.39 4.29 8.28
CA ILE A 82 -4.72 2.86 8.33
C ILE A 82 -5.53 2.63 9.60
N ASP A 83 -6.69 1.99 9.46
CA ASP A 83 -7.65 1.76 10.55
C ASP A 83 -8.01 3.06 11.30
N GLY A 84 -8.09 4.18 10.56
CA GLY A 84 -8.36 5.52 11.10
C GLY A 84 -7.18 6.22 11.79
N VAL A 85 -6.01 5.58 11.88
CA VAL A 85 -4.81 6.14 12.52
C VAL A 85 -3.85 6.67 11.45
N LEU A 86 -3.42 7.92 11.60
CA LEU A 86 -2.43 8.55 10.71
C LEU A 86 -1.11 7.78 10.74
N GLN A 87 -0.68 7.31 9.57
CA GLN A 87 0.59 6.61 9.39
C GLN A 87 1.69 7.52 8.84
N GLY A 88 1.32 8.61 8.16
CA GLY A 88 2.25 9.58 7.60
C GLY A 88 1.63 10.38 6.46
N THR A 89 2.48 11.10 5.74
CA THR A 89 2.12 11.90 4.58
C THR A 89 2.86 11.36 3.36
N ALA A 90 2.14 11.09 2.28
CA ALA A 90 2.71 10.71 0.98
C ALA A 90 2.85 11.96 0.10
N SER A 91 3.92 12.00 -0.70
CA SER A 91 4.21 13.11 -1.61
C SER A 91 4.17 12.62 -3.05
N PHE A 92 3.37 13.30 -3.88
CA PHE A 92 3.37 13.13 -5.34
C PHE A 92 4.42 14.03 -6.01
N LYS A 93 5.13 14.86 -5.23
CA LYS A 93 6.19 15.72 -5.73
C LYS A 93 7.47 14.94 -5.96
N GLY A 94 8.04 15.05 -7.15
CA GLY A 94 9.30 14.41 -7.53
C GLY A 94 9.72 14.77 -8.95
N GLU A 95 10.75 14.11 -9.47
CA GLU A 95 11.03 14.14 -10.90
C GLU A 95 9.86 13.50 -11.66
N ASP A 96 9.59 13.98 -12.87
CA ASP A 96 8.58 13.39 -13.73
C ASP A 96 9.02 11.96 -14.06
N GLY A 97 8.35 10.98 -13.46
CA GLY A 97 8.78 9.59 -13.48
C GLY A 97 7.63 8.61 -13.65
N GLU A 98 8.03 7.36 -13.83
CA GLU A 98 7.17 6.18 -13.83
C GLU A 98 6.54 5.96 -12.44
N GLU A 99 5.53 5.08 -12.41
CA GLU A 99 4.84 4.65 -11.20
C GLU A 99 5.80 4.05 -10.17
N GLN A 100 5.72 4.52 -8.94
CA GLN A 100 6.53 4.05 -7.83
C GLN A 100 5.76 4.09 -6.51
N ALA A 101 6.23 3.33 -5.53
CA ALA A 101 5.67 3.41 -4.18
C ALA A 101 6.04 4.75 -3.53
N ILE A 102 5.04 5.62 -3.35
CA ILE A 102 5.20 6.90 -2.64
C ILE A 102 4.86 6.79 -1.14
N PHE A 103 4.29 5.65 -0.74
CA PHE A 103 4.10 5.25 0.65
C PHE A 103 4.05 3.72 0.74
N THR A 104 4.65 3.16 1.79
CA THR A 104 4.58 1.73 2.11
C THR A 104 4.43 1.51 3.60
N LYS A 105 3.54 0.59 3.99
CA LYS A 105 3.42 0.07 5.34
C LYS A 105 3.47 -1.46 5.29
N THR A 106 4.38 -2.05 6.08
CA THR A 106 4.48 -3.50 6.29
C THR A 106 4.29 -3.85 7.76
N GLY A 107 4.22 -5.15 8.07
CA GLY A 107 4.11 -5.65 9.44
C GLY A 107 2.75 -5.38 10.08
N LEU A 108 1.71 -5.19 9.27
CA LEU A 108 0.33 -5.18 9.75
C LEU A 108 -0.08 -6.58 10.18
N ALA A 109 -1.01 -6.66 11.14
CA ALA A 109 -1.58 -7.95 11.53
C ALA A 109 -2.36 -8.53 10.36
N ASN A 110 -2.30 -9.85 10.13
CA ASN A 110 -3.10 -10.50 9.09
C ASN A 110 -4.60 -10.52 9.46
N LYS A 111 -5.27 -9.41 9.21
CA LYS A 111 -6.71 -9.18 9.42
C LYS A 111 -7.21 -8.19 8.37
N GLU A 112 -8.49 -7.86 8.45
CA GLU A 112 -9.05 -6.76 7.68
C GLU A 112 -8.50 -5.41 8.19
N HIS A 113 -8.18 -4.56 7.22
CA HIS A 113 -7.66 -3.21 7.38
C HIS A 113 -8.35 -2.28 6.39
N THR A 114 -8.44 -1.00 6.74
CA THR A 114 -8.87 0.05 5.81
C THR A 114 -7.78 1.09 5.67
N VAL A 115 -7.26 1.26 4.45
CA VAL A 115 -6.43 2.41 4.09
C VAL A 115 -7.31 3.54 3.57
N LYS A 116 -7.01 4.77 4.00
CA LYS A 116 -7.63 5.99 3.49
C LYS A 116 -6.54 7.02 3.23
N ILE A 117 -6.53 7.60 2.04
CA ILE A 117 -5.75 8.81 1.76
C ILE A 117 -6.66 10.04 1.82
N THR A 118 -6.18 11.16 2.34
CA THR A 118 -6.90 12.43 2.35
C THR A 118 -6.00 13.53 1.80
N VAL A 119 -6.45 14.19 0.73
CA VAL A 119 -5.71 15.26 0.05
C VAL A 119 -5.47 16.41 1.04
N ILE A 120 -4.22 16.87 1.09
CA ILE A 120 -3.83 18.06 1.85
C ILE A 120 -3.80 19.25 0.90
N GLU A 121 -2.95 19.18 -0.11
CA GLU A 121 -2.74 20.24 -1.08
C GLU A 121 -2.13 19.70 -2.38
N GLY A 122 -2.24 20.49 -3.44
CA GLY A 122 -1.66 20.19 -4.75
C GLY A 122 -2.25 18.94 -5.41
N TRP A 123 -1.72 18.60 -6.57
CA TRP A 123 -2.26 17.50 -7.36
C TRP A 123 -1.86 16.12 -6.84
N ASN A 124 -2.85 15.28 -6.58
CA ASN A 124 -2.68 13.90 -6.12
C ASN A 124 -3.18 12.97 -7.23
N TYR A 125 -2.31 12.08 -7.72
CA TYR A 125 -2.55 11.16 -8.84
C TYR A 125 -2.60 9.73 -8.33
N LEU A 126 -3.76 9.31 -7.81
CA LEU A 126 -3.87 7.92 -7.37
C LEU A 126 -3.88 7.01 -8.61
N ASP A 127 -2.88 6.13 -8.69
CA ASP A 127 -2.78 5.09 -9.72
C ASP A 127 -3.27 3.75 -9.18
N ARG A 128 -2.66 3.24 -8.10
CA ARG A 128 -3.15 2.02 -7.46
C ARG A 128 -2.75 1.86 -6.00
N PHE A 129 -3.47 0.97 -5.34
CA PHE A 129 -3.02 0.35 -4.10
C PHE A 129 -2.50 -1.06 -4.36
N GLU A 130 -1.44 -1.43 -3.65
CA GLU A 130 -0.93 -2.80 -3.64
C GLU A 130 -0.92 -3.33 -2.22
N TYR A 131 -1.51 -4.50 -1.95
CA TYR A 131 -1.49 -5.10 -0.62
C TYR A 131 -0.98 -6.54 -0.61
N THR A 132 -0.32 -6.90 0.49
CA THR A 132 0.17 -8.27 0.72
C THR A 132 -0.94 -9.09 1.37
N ALA A 133 -1.62 -9.92 0.59
CA ALA A 133 -2.58 -10.90 1.09
C ALA A 133 -1.84 -12.13 1.64
N VAL A 134 -2.42 -12.75 2.66
CA VAL A 134 -1.95 -14.06 3.18
C VAL A 134 -3.04 -15.09 2.94
N ASN A 135 -2.71 -16.16 2.22
CA ASN A 135 -3.60 -17.27 1.91
C ASN A 135 -3.58 -18.36 2.98
#